data_AF-A0A8S3JMT7-F1
#
_entry.id   AF-A0A8S3JMT7-F1
#
_cell.length_a   1.000
_cell.length_b   1.000
_cell.length_c   1.000
_cell.angle_alpha   90.00
_cell.angle_beta   90.00
_cell.angle_gamma   90.00
#
_symmetry.space_group_name_H-M   'P 1'
#
loop_
_entity.id
_entity.type
_entity.pdbx_description
1 polymer ?
#
loop_
_entity_poly.entity_id
_entity_poly.type
_entity_poly.pdbx_seq_one_letter_code
_entity_poly.pdbx_strand_id
1 'polypeptide(L)' 'MANEVNVENDAADVDICRVCRCEGSFDRPLFYPCLCHGSIRYVHDD' A
#
# COMPACT_ATOMS: atom_id res chain seq x y z
N MET A 1 -30.79 -20.92 -0.85
CA MET A 1 -29.86 -21.63 -1.77
C MET A 1 -29.43 -20.60 -2.80
N ALA A 2 -28.22 -20.08 -2.87
CA ALA A 2 -26.96 -20.41 -2.22
C ALA A 2 -26.37 -19.17 -1.55
N ASN A 3 -25.66 -19.40 -0.46
CA ASN A 3 -24.73 -18.48 0.18
C ASN A 3 -23.47 -18.46 -0.68
N GLU A 4 -23.14 -17.33 -1.28
CA GLU A 4 -21.93 -17.18 -2.09
C GLU A 4 -20.96 -16.25 -1.35
N VAL A 5 -19.87 -16.89 -0.91
CA VAL A 5 -18.74 -16.40 -0.12
C VAL A 5 -18.20 -15.00 -0.49
N ASN A 6 -18.05 -14.21 0.57
CA ASN A 6 -16.87 -13.43 0.97
C ASN A 6 -15.89 -12.97 -0.12
N VAL A 7 -15.86 -11.66 -0.36
CA VAL A 7 -14.58 -10.95 -0.34
C VAL A 7 -14.81 -9.66 0.42
N GLU A 8 -14.60 -9.67 1.74
CA GLU A 8 -14.12 -8.48 2.45
C GLU A 8 -12.78 -8.10 1.79
N ASN A 9 -12.84 -7.45 0.62
CA ASN A 9 -11.69 -6.76 0.06
C ASN A 9 -11.58 -5.45 0.82
N ASP A 10 -11.34 -5.58 2.13
CA ASP A 10 -10.33 -4.78 2.78
C ASP A 10 -9.01 -5.18 2.08
N ALA A 11 -8.86 -4.73 0.83
CA ALA A 11 -7.61 -4.13 0.46
C ALA A 11 -7.48 -2.92 1.40
N ALA A 12 -7.18 -3.22 2.68
CA ALA A 12 -6.28 -2.43 3.48
C ALA A 12 -5.28 -1.97 2.46
N ASP A 13 -5.32 -0.68 2.19
CA ASP A 13 -4.46 -0.06 1.24
C ASP A 13 -3.04 -0.33 1.72
N VAL A 14 -2.47 -1.48 1.31
CA VAL A 14 -1.21 -1.93 1.85
C VAL A 14 -0.24 -0.91 1.34
N ASP A 15 0.38 -0.21 2.28
CA ASP A 15 1.38 0.79 1.96
C ASP A 15 2.48 0.04 1.19
N ILE A 16 2.52 0.24 -0.13
CA ILE A 16 3.50 -0.35 -1.03
C ILE A 16 4.25 0.75 -1.76
N CYS A 17 5.55 0.53 -1.97
CA CYS A 17 6.38 1.44 -2.75
C CYS A 17 5.82 1.58 -4.16
N ARG A 18 5.46 2.79 -4.59
CA ARG A 18 4.92 3.05 -5.93
C ARG A 18 5.92 2.80 -7.07
N VAL A 19 7.21 2.65 -6.74
CA VAL A 19 8.29 2.40 -7.70
C VAL A 19 8.47 0.90 -7.92
N CYS A 20 8.71 0.12 -6.86
CA CYS A 20 8.99 -1.31 -6.97
C CYS A 20 7.78 -2.22 -6.70
N ARG A 21 6.67 -1.67 -6.20
CA ARG A 21 5.46 -2.40 -5.78
C ARG A 21 5.71 -3.45 -4.69
N CYS A 22 6.71 -3.20 -3.84
CA CYS A 22 7.00 -3.99 -2.65
C CYS A 22 6.51 -3.30 -1.37
N GLU A 23 6.22 -4.09 -0.34
CA GLU A 23 5.85 -3.62 0.99
C GLU A 23 7.04 -3.01 1.75
N GLY A 24 6.73 -2.12 2.69
CA GLY A 24 7.70 -1.62 3.65
C GLY A 24 8.24 -2.72 4.53
N SER A 25 9.56 -2.72 4.76
CA SER A 25 10.24 -3.64 5.67
C SER A 25 11.08 -2.87 6.68
N PHE A 26 11.50 -3.52 7.77
CA PHE A 26 12.33 -2.86 8.79
C PHE A 26 13.64 -2.28 8.22
N ASP A 27 14.24 -2.98 7.26
CA ASP A 27 15.45 -2.55 6.55
C ASP A 27 15.19 -1.44 5.51
N ARG A 28 14.00 -1.44 4.91
CA ARG A 28 13.60 -0.47 3.88
C ARG A 28 12.20 0.05 4.20
N PRO A 29 12.05 1.00 5.14
CA PRO A 29 10.75 1.54 5.49
C PRO A 29 10.16 2.31 4.30
N LEU A 30 8.84 2.49 4.33
CA LEU A 30 8.13 3.33 3.37
C LEU A 30 7.92 4.72 3.96
N PHE A 31 8.07 5.75 3.13
CA PHE A 31 7.83 7.13 3.51
C PHE A 31 6.98 7.87 2.47
N TYR A 32 6.43 9.01 2.92
CA TYR A 32 5.58 9.89 2.13
C TYR A 32 6.39 11.05 1.55
N PRO A 33 6.68 11.10 0.24
CA PRO A 33 7.66 12.02 -0.32
C PRO A 33 7.14 13.46 -0.52
N CYS A 34 5.82 13.67 -0.56
CA CYS A 34 5.23 15.01 -0.62
C CYS A 34 3.89 15.00 0.09
N LEU A 35 3.61 15.99 0.96
CA LEU A 35 2.31 16.28 1.62
C LEU A 35 1.11 16.54 0.67
N CYS A 36 1.32 16.39 -0.63
CA CYS A 36 0.36 16.57 -1.69
C CYS A 36 -0.86 15.66 -1.44
N HIS A 37 -2.09 16.16 -1.34
CA HIS A 37 -3.32 15.33 -1.17
C HIS A 37 -3.65 14.42 -2.40
N GLY A 38 -2.68 14.21 -3.30
CA GLY A 38 -2.81 13.38 -4.50
C GLY A 38 -2.36 11.93 -4.29
N SER A 39 -2.45 11.13 -5.36
CA SER A 39 -2.23 9.67 -5.37
C SER A 39 -0.77 9.21 -5.20
N ILE A 40 0.15 10.05 -4.76
CA ILE A 40 1.54 9.65 -4.48
C ILE A 40 1.55 9.11 -3.06
N ARG A 41 1.56 7.78 -2.90
CA ARG A 41 1.35 7.12 -1.61
C ARG A 41 2.67 6.85 -0.89
N TYR A 42 3.49 5.90 -1.35
CA TYR A 42 4.68 5.51 -0.58
C TYR A 42 5.89 5.22 -1.47
N VAL A 43 7.10 5.49 -0.96
CA VAL A 43 8.39 5.15 -1.58
C VAL A 43 9.39 4.70 -0.51
N HIS A 44 10.45 3.95 -0.88
CA HIS A 44 11.55 3.61 0.02
C HIS A 44 12.63 4.69 0.03
N ASP A 45 13.33 4.87 1.17
CA ASP A 45 14.35 5.89 1.50
C ASP A 45 15.64 5.93 0.64
N ASP A 46 15.68 5.26 -0.51
CA ASP A 46 16.91 5.11 -1.31
C ASP A 46 17.61 6.44 -1.70
#